data_AF-A0A0G0QQ97-F1
#
_entry.id   AF-A0A0G0QQ97-F1
#
_cell.length_a   1.000
_cell.length_b   1.000
_cell.length_c   1.000
_cell.angle_alpha   90.00
_cell.angle_beta   90.00
_cell.angle_gamma   90.00
#
_symmetry.space_group_name_H-M   'P 1'
#
loop_
_entity.id
_entity.type
_entity.pdbx_description
1 polymer ?
#
loop_
_entity_poly.entity_id
_entity_poly.type
_entity_poly.pdbx_seq_one_letter_code
_entity_poly.pdbx_strand_id
1 'polypeptide(L)'
;MDKFMFARKNNIKQKGATAILLSVLVLSSLLVIGLGYPTLVIIQLKMSRNIKESVQAFYAADAGAEFCLYQIKRTTGEGCSGGGTITGSLPTNGAVYSAESRRTADEWTINSLGEYGNTSRKIFISWEE
;
A
#
# COMPACT_ATOMS: atom_id res chain seq x y z
N MET A 1 -52.04 64.76 15.99
CA MET A 1 -51.17 64.38 14.85
C MET A 1 -49.82 65.05 15.05
N ASP A 2 -48.75 64.40 14.59
CA ASP A 2 -47.34 64.79 14.66
C ASP A 2 -46.59 64.42 15.94
N LYS A 3 -45.42 63.76 15.91
CA LYS A 3 -44.61 63.17 14.84
C LYS A 3 -43.67 62.17 15.52
N PHE A 4 -43.68 60.92 15.09
CA PHE A 4 -42.69 59.92 15.49
C PHE A 4 -41.29 60.40 15.04
N MET A 5 -40.40 60.68 15.99
CA MET A 5 -39.01 61.03 15.71
C MET A 5 -38.07 60.20 16.59
N PHE A 6 -37.69 59.03 16.07
CA PHE A 6 -36.51 58.28 16.51
C PHE A 6 -35.81 57.72 15.26
N ALA A 7 -35.00 58.55 14.62
CA ALA A 7 -34.07 58.10 13.59
C ALA A 7 -32.74 57.74 14.26
N ARG A 8 -32.59 56.48 14.69
CA ARG A 8 -31.30 55.93 15.15
C ARG A 8 -30.41 55.68 13.93
N LYS A 9 -29.47 56.59 13.68
CA LYS A 9 -28.43 56.43 12.65
C LYS A 9 -27.38 55.41 13.09
N ASN A 10 -27.58 54.13 12.76
CA ASN A 10 -26.54 53.11 12.90
C ASN A 10 -25.54 53.22 11.73
N ASN A 11 -24.49 54.04 11.89
CA ASN A 11 -23.31 53.97 11.03
C ASN A 11 -22.47 52.75 11.42
N ILE A 12 -22.84 51.57 10.91
CA ILE A 12 -21.96 50.41 10.98
C ILE A 12 -20.69 50.78 10.20
N LYS A 13 -19.53 50.78 10.87
CA LYS A 13 -18.23 50.98 10.21
C LYS A 13 -18.00 49.83 9.21
N GLN A 14 -18.47 49.99 7.97
CA GLN A 14 -18.53 48.96 6.92
C GLN A 14 -17.16 48.28 6.64
N LYS A 15 -16.05 48.98 6.90
CA LYS A 15 -14.69 48.43 6.75
C LYS A 15 -14.36 47.32 7.75
N GLY A 16 -14.90 47.36 8.97
CA GLY A 16 -14.65 46.33 9.98
C GLY A 16 -15.42 45.04 9.71
N ALA A 17 -16.70 45.17 9.33
CA ALA A 17 -17.56 44.02 9.02
C ALA A 17 -17.07 43.24 7.78
N THR A 18 -16.60 43.95 6.74
CA THR A 18 -16.03 43.33 5.54
C THR A 18 -14.71 42.61 5.82
N ALA A 19 -13.84 43.19 6.65
CA ALA A 19 -12.60 42.54 7.07
C ALA A 19 -12.86 41.23 7.85
N ILE A 20 -13.84 41.22 8.75
CA ILE A 20 -14.22 40.01 9.51
C ILE A 20 -14.76 38.92 8.57
N LEU A 21 -15.65 39.27 7.65
CA LEU A 21 -16.23 38.30 6.72
C LEU A 21 -15.17 37.69 5.81
N LEU A 22 -14.24 38.51 5.31
CA LEU A 22 -13.11 38.03 4.50
C LEU A 22 -12.17 37.13 5.31
N SER A 23 -11.91 37.49 6.58
CA SER A 23 -11.10 36.67 7.48
C SER A 23 -11.74 35.31 7.75
N VAL A 24 -13.07 35.27 7.97
CA VAL A 24 -13.81 34.02 8.17
C VAL A 24 -13.78 33.15 6.91
N LEU A 25 -13.87 33.74 5.72
CA LEU A 25 -13.79 33.01 4.45
C LEU A 25 -12.39 32.41 4.22
N VAL A 26 -11.33 33.15 4.56
CA VAL A 26 -9.96 32.64 4.47
C VAL A 26 -9.69 31.57 5.54
N LEU A 27 -10.16 31.76 6.77
CA LEU A 27 -9.99 30.77 7.84
C LEU A 27 -10.79 29.49 7.57
N SER A 28 -11.98 29.58 6.98
CA SER A 28 -12.78 28.40 6.64
C SER A 28 -12.14 27.59 5.51
N SER A 29 -11.56 28.23 4.50
CA SER A 29 -10.82 27.53 3.44
C SER A 29 -9.56 26.86 3.97
N LEU A 30 -8.79 27.54 4.82
CA LEU A 30 -7.63 26.97 5.50
C LEU A 30 -8.01 25.79 6.40
N LEU A 31 -9.16 25.86 7.08
CA LEU A 31 -9.66 24.78 7.93
C LEU A 31 -9.98 23.53 7.10
N VAL A 32 -10.65 23.68 5.96
CA VAL A 32 -10.95 22.56 5.04
C VAL A 32 -9.66 21.88 4.58
N ILE A 33 -8.65 22.67 4.20
CA ILE A 33 -7.34 22.15 3.78
C ILE A 33 -6.65 21.44 4.95
N GLY A 34 -6.62 22.07 6.13
CA GLY A 34 -5.98 21.54 7.33
C GLY A 34 -6.60 20.22 7.82
N LEU A 35 -7.91 20.03 7.64
CA LEU A 35 -8.59 18.78 7.99
C LEU A 35 -8.47 17.70 6.91
N GLY A 36 -8.35 18.08 5.64
CA GLY A 36 -8.17 17.14 4.53
C GLY A 36 -6.75 16.56 4.45
N TYR A 37 -5.73 17.37 4.71
CA TYR A 37 -4.33 17.01 4.53
C TYR A 37 -3.85 15.76 5.31
N PRO A 38 -4.23 15.55 6.58
CA PRO A 38 -3.78 14.37 7.35
C PRO A 38 -4.15 13.04 6.69
N THR A 39 -5.26 12.98 5.97
CA THR A 39 -5.68 11.75 5.28
C THR A 39 -4.69 11.35 4.19
N LEU A 40 -4.18 12.32 3.43
CA LEU A 40 -3.17 12.11 2.39
C LEU A 40 -1.85 11.65 3.00
N VAL A 41 -1.43 12.24 4.12
CA VAL A 41 -0.22 11.84 4.83
C VAL A 41 -0.30 10.39 5.30
N ILE A 42 -1.43 9.98 5.88
CA ILE A 42 -1.62 8.59 6.33
C ILE A 42 -1.56 7.62 5.15
N ILE A 43 -2.14 7.97 3.99
CA ILE A 43 -2.06 7.15 2.78
C ILE A 43 -0.60 7.00 2.32
N GLN A 44 0.15 8.10 2.28
CA GLN A 44 1.56 8.08 1.88
C GLN A 44 2.42 7.24 2.83
N LEU A 45 2.18 7.32 4.14
CA LEU A 45 2.88 6.49 5.12
C LEU A 45 2.60 5.00 4.92
N LYS A 46 1.34 4.63 4.66
CA LYS A 46 0.98 3.24 4.34
C LYS A 46 1.63 2.75 3.05
N MET A 47 1.64 3.58 2.00
CA MET A 47 2.32 3.23 0.74
C MET A 47 3.83 3.05 0.96
N SER A 48 4.48 3.95 1.70
CA SER A 48 5.91 3.86 2.02
C SER A 48 6.24 2.56 2.78
N ARG A 49 5.40 2.17 3.74
CA ARG A 49 5.55 0.89 4.44
C ARG A 49 5.39 -0.30 3.49
N ASN A 50 4.35 -0.30 2.66
CA ASN A 50 4.12 -1.37 1.69
C ASN A 50 5.27 -1.51 0.67
N ILE A 51 5.91 -0.41 0.27
CA ILE A 51 7.07 -0.46 -0.63
C ILE A 51 8.24 -1.18 0.04
N LYS A 52 8.52 -0.89 1.32
CA LYS A 52 9.60 -1.56 2.05
C LYS A 52 9.30 -3.05 2.25
N GLU A 53 8.10 -3.37 2.72
CA GLU A 53 7.65 -4.76 2.91
C GLU A 53 7.63 -5.54 1.58
N SER A 54 7.29 -4.86 0.47
CA SER A 54 7.28 -5.45 -0.87
C SER A 54 8.64 -5.98 -1.31
N VAL A 55 9.74 -5.32 -0.97
CA VAL A 55 11.08 -5.80 -1.33
C VAL A 55 11.38 -7.11 -0.59
N GLN A 56 11.02 -7.19 0.69
CA GLN A 56 11.24 -8.39 1.50
C GLN A 56 10.35 -9.56 1.06
N ALA A 57 9.08 -9.29 0.76
CA ALA A 57 8.16 -10.27 0.19
C ALA A 57 8.64 -10.76 -1.18
N PHE A 58 9.13 -9.86 -2.04
CA PHE A 58 9.69 -10.24 -3.34
C PHE A 58 10.94 -11.12 -3.20
N TYR A 59 11.86 -10.74 -2.31
CA TYR A 59 13.06 -11.52 -2.05
C TYR A 59 12.74 -12.92 -1.50
N ALA A 60 11.70 -13.05 -0.68
CA ALA A 60 11.23 -14.35 -0.21
C ALA A 60 10.69 -15.21 -1.35
N ALA A 61 9.88 -14.64 -2.25
CA ALA A 61 9.37 -15.31 -3.44
C ALA A 61 10.52 -15.78 -4.35
N ASP A 62 11.55 -14.95 -4.52
CA ASP A 62 12.69 -15.26 -5.37
C ASP A 62 13.51 -16.42 -4.79
N ALA A 63 13.82 -16.37 -3.50
CA ALA A 63 14.49 -17.46 -2.79
C ALA A 63 13.70 -18.78 -2.85
N GLY A 64 12.37 -18.71 -2.71
CA GLY A 64 11.50 -19.87 -2.83
C GLY A 64 11.51 -20.47 -4.24
N ALA A 65 11.46 -19.62 -5.28
CA ALA A 65 11.54 -20.06 -6.68
C ALA A 65 12.89 -20.72 -6.99
N GLU A 66 14.00 -20.11 -6.57
CA GLU A 66 15.36 -20.65 -6.78
C GLU A 66 15.56 -21.99 -6.05
N PHE A 67 15.07 -22.11 -4.82
CA PHE A 67 15.15 -23.37 -4.09
C PHE A 67 14.29 -24.46 -4.73
N CYS A 68 13.11 -24.11 -5.25
CA CYS A 68 12.25 -25.00 -6.00
C CYS A 68 12.93 -25.48 -7.29
N LEU A 69 13.53 -24.56 -8.05
CA LEU A 69 14.28 -24.84 -9.28
C LEU A 69 15.50 -25.73 -9.01
N TYR A 70 16.21 -25.46 -7.91
CA TYR A 70 17.33 -26.29 -7.47
C TYR A 70 16.91 -27.73 -7.22
N GLN A 71 15.78 -27.95 -6.53
CA GLN A 71 15.26 -29.30 -6.29
C GLN A 71 14.86 -30.00 -7.58
N ILE A 72 14.21 -29.32 -8.52
CA ILE A 72 13.85 -29.90 -9.82
C ILE A 72 15.11 -30.39 -10.56
N LYS A 73 16.19 -29.61 -10.51
CA LYS A 73 17.45 -29.93 -11.21
C LYS A 73 18.32 -30.99 -10.53
N ARG A 74 18.27 -31.12 -9.20
CA ARG A 74 19.23 -31.94 -8.43
C ARG A 74 18.61 -33.07 -7.60
N THR A 75 17.32 -33.04 -7.33
CA THR A 75 16.62 -34.04 -6.52
C THR A 75 15.56 -34.72 -7.37
N THR A 76 15.25 -35.99 -7.10
CA THR A 76 14.16 -36.71 -7.78
C THR A 76 13.11 -37.14 -6.77
N GLY A 77 11.85 -36.74 -7.00
CA GLY A 77 10.68 -37.34 -6.34
C GLY A 77 10.20 -36.70 -5.03
N GLU A 78 10.82 -35.61 -4.55
CA GLU A 78 10.37 -34.89 -3.36
C GLU A 78 10.29 -33.38 -3.58
N GLY A 79 9.45 -32.71 -2.78
CA GLY A 79 9.23 -31.27 -2.85
C GLY A 79 8.86 -30.80 -4.25
N CYS A 80 9.61 -29.83 -4.78
CA CYS A 80 9.35 -29.29 -6.12
C CYS A 80 9.73 -30.24 -7.27
N SER A 81 10.56 -31.24 -7.04
CA SER A 81 10.84 -32.23 -8.09
C SER A 81 9.65 -33.18 -8.32
N GLY A 82 8.88 -33.45 -7.25
CA GLY A 82 7.68 -34.29 -7.29
C GLY A 82 6.39 -33.57 -7.66
N GLY A 83 6.43 -32.28 -8.04
CA GLY A 83 5.22 -31.49 -8.27
C GLY A 83 4.53 -31.03 -6.97
N GLY A 84 5.27 -30.96 -5.87
CA GLY A 84 4.75 -30.56 -4.56
C GLY A 84 4.91 -29.07 -4.26
N THR A 85 4.33 -28.67 -3.13
CA THR A 85 4.51 -27.35 -2.53
C THR A 85 5.57 -27.41 -1.44
N ILE A 86 6.49 -26.46 -1.46
CA ILE A 86 7.47 -26.22 -0.40
C ILE A 86 7.15 -24.90 0.29
N THR A 87 7.28 -24.89 1.61
CA THR A 87 7.15 -23.66 2.40
C THR A 87 8.39 -23.49 3.27
N GLY A 88 8.73 -22.25 3.56
CA GLY A 88 9.88 -21.94 4.39
C GLY A 88 9.86 -20.50 4.86
N SER A 89 10.77 -20.19 5.78
CA SER A 89 11.00 -18.83 6.26
C SER A 89 12.46 -18.45 6.07
N LEU A 90 12.69 -17.18 5.74
CA LEU A 90 14.02 -16.62 5.64
C LEU A 90 14.52 -16.31 7.06
N PRO A 91 15.65 -16.91 7.49
CA PRO A 91 16.14 -16.74 8.86
C PRO A 91 16.58 -15.31 9.19
N THR A 92 16.83 -14.48 8.17
CA THR A 92 17.34 -13.12 8.32
C THR A 92 16.28 -12.08 8.68
N ASN A 93 15.05 -12.25 8.20
CA ASN A 93 14.00 -11.24 8.35
C ASN A 93 12.63 -11.82 8.72
N GLY A 94 12.46 -13.15 8.75
CA GLY A 94 11.18 -13.79 9.05
C GLY A 94 10.16 -13.71 7.92
N ALA A 95 10.56 -13.27 6.71
CA ALA A 95 9.72 -13.37 5.52
C ALA A 95 9.50 -14.85 5.18
N VAL A 96 8.31 -15.19 4.73
CA VAL A 96 7.95 -16.58 4.41
C VAL A 96 7.77 -16.73 2.90
N TYR A 97 8.05 -17.93 2.39
CA TYR A 97 7.77 -18.28 1.02
C TYR A 97 6.97 -19.58 0.94
N SER A 98 6.21 -19.70 -0.13
CA SER A 98 5.50 -20.89 -0.56
C SER A 98 5.74 -21.05 -2.06
N ALA A 99 6.48 -22.07 -2.47
CA ALA A 99 6.75 -22.35 -3.87
C ALA A 99 6.13 -23.68 -4.29
N GLU A 100 5.47 -23.70 -5.42
CA GLU A 100 4.82 -24.86 -6.00
C GLU A 100 5.33 -25.04 -7.42
N SER A 101 5.76 -26.26 -7.72
CA SER A 101 6.13 -26.66 -9.07
C SER A 101 5.00 -27.48 -9.69
N ARG A 102 4.79 -27.34 -11.00
CA ARG A 102 3.93 -28.23 -11.76
C ARG A 102 4.59 -28.58 -13.08
N ARG A 103 4.63 -29.88 -13.37
CA ARG A 103 5.08 -30.43 -14.66
C ARG A 103 3.86 -30.85 -15.49
N THR A 104 3.80 -30.34 -16.72
CA THR A 104 2.93 -30.85 -17.80
C THR A 104 3.81 -31.64 -18.79
N ALA A 105 3.24 -32.25 -19.83
CA ALA A 105 3.95 -33.14 -20.76
C ALA A 105 5.35 -32.63 -21.17
N ASP A 106 5.46 -31.36 -21.57
CA ASP A 106 6.71 -30.75 -22.06
C ASP A 106 7.05 -29.40 -21.38
N GLU A 107 6.34 -29.03 -20.31
CA GLU A 107 6.51 -27.72 -19.66
C GLU A 107 6.63 -27.87 -18.13
N TRP A 108 7.62 -27.20 -17.57
CA TRP A 108 7.73 -26.95 -16.15
C TRP A 108 7.24 -25.55 -15.80
N THR A 109 6.52 -25.46 -14.70
CA THR A 109 6.10 -24.19 -14.13
C THR A 109 6.45 -24.14 -12.64
N ILE A 110 6.88 -22.99 -12.16
CA ILE A 110 7.08 -22.68 -10.75
C ILE A 110 6.24 -21.45 -10.40
N ASN A 111 5.43 -21.59 -9.36
CA ASN A 111 4.69 -20.50 -8.72
C ASN A 111 5.30 -20.28 -7.34
N SER A 112 6.00 -19.18 -7.10
CA SER A 112 6.49 -18.83 -5.77
C SER A 112 5.82 -17.58 -5.22
N LEU A 113 5.23 -17.72 -4.04
CA LEU A 113 4.60 -16.66 -3.26
C LEU A 113 5.51 -16.32 -2.07
N GLY A 114 5.89 -15.06 -1.94
CA GLY A 114 6.62 -14.55 -0.79
C GLY A 114 5.76 -13.56 -0.02
N GLU A 115 5.81 -13.65 1.31
CA GLU A 115 4.99 -12.84 2.21
C GLU A 115 5.86 -12.22 3.31
N TYR A 116 5.60 -10.95 3.57
CA TYR A 116 6.20 -10.22 4.67
C TYR A 116 5.23 -9.13 5.16
N GLY A 117 4.89 -9.17 6.46
CA GLY A 117 3.93 -8.24 7.04
C GLY A 117 2.56 -8.39 6.37
N ASN A 118 2.03 -7.28 5.81
CA ASN A 118 0.76 -7.29 5.07
C ASN A 118 0.96 -7.29 3.55
N THR A 119 2.18 -7.53 3.09
CA THR A 119 2.53 -7.48 1.67
C THR A 119 2.88 -8.87 1.16
N SER A 120 2.33 -9.21 0.00
CA SER A 120 2.60 -10.46 -0.70
C SER A 120 3.04 -10.17 -2.14
N ARG A 121 4.00 -10.96 -2.63
CA ARG A 121 4.55 -10.88 -3.99
C ARG A 121 4.67 -12.28 -4.55
N LYS A 122 4.40 -12.41 -5.86
CA LYS A 122 4.44 -13.69 -6.56
C LYS A 122 5.42 -13.61 -7.73
N ILE A 123 6.22 -14.65 -7.89
CA ILE A 123 7.08 -14.90 -9.03
C ILE A 123 6.58 -16.15 -9.73
N PHE A 124 6.54 -16.09 -11.06
CA PHE A 124 6.16 -17.19 -11.92
C PHE A 124 7.25 -17.41 -12.95
N ILE A 125 7.67 -18.67 -13.09
CA ILE A 125 8.67 -19.10 -14.06
C ILE A 125 8.07 -20.28 -14.82
N SER A 126 8.19 -20.27 -16.14
CA SER A 126 7.93 -21.46 -16.95
C SER A 126 9.02 -21.68 -17.98
N TRP A 127 9.29 -22.94 -18.29
CA TRP A 127 10.22 -23.34 -19.34
C TRP A 127 9.83 -24.70 -19.90
N GLU A 128 10.20 -24.92 -21.16
CA GLU A 128 10.07 -26.20 -21.84
C GLU A 128 11.35 -27.01 -21.65
N GLU A 129 11.20 -28.34 -21.51
CA GLU A 129 12.32 -29.27 -21.28
C GLU A 129 12.36 -30.40 -22.31
#